data_AF-A0A1E7RC88-F1
#
_entry.id   AF-A0A1E7RC88-F1
#
_cell.length_a   1.000
_cell.length_b   1.000
_cell.length_c   1.000
_cell.angle_alpha   90.00
_cell.angle_beta   90.00
_cell.angle_gamma   90.00
#
_symmetry.space_group_name_H-M   'P 1'
#
loop_
_entity.id
_entity.type
_entity.pdbx_description
1 polymer ?
#
loop_
_entity_poly.entity_id
_entity_poly.type
_entity_poly.pdbx_seq_one_letter_code
_entity_poly.pdbx_strand_id
1 'polypeptide(L)'
;MSIQPRRIKKQLRDNRFSINLTNDETDLLTAASNLTGVEVGVLIRQMVMKQAITTLIDDPEEDFKLRKYLSEGAQEQLSRS
;
A
#
# COMPACT_ATOMS: atom_id res chain seq x y z
N MET A 1 -46.94 -6.26 -18.45
CA MET A 1 -45.62 -5.59 -18.49
C MET A 1 -44.59 -6.53 -17.88
N SER A 2 -43.60 -6.96 -18.67
CA SER A 2 -42.55 -7.90 -18.23
C SER A 2 -41.48 -7.14 -17.45
N ILE A 3 -41.26 -7.53 -16.20
CA ILE A 3 -40.21 -6.94 -15.34
C ILE A 3 -38.89 -7.63 -15.70
N GLN A 4 -38.08 -6.98 -16.52
CA GLN A 4 -36.75 -7.47 -16.84
C GLN A 4 -35.84 -7.37 -15.59
N PRO A 5 -35.15 -8.45 -15.19
CA PRO A 5 -34.25 -8.41 -14.04
C PRO A 5 -33.05 -7.52 -14.38
N ARG A 6 -32.86 -6.45 -13.60
CA ARG A 6 -31.65 -5.61 -13.68
C ARG A 6 -30.43 -6.51 -13.47
N ARG A 7 -29.54 -6.58 -14.46
CA ARG A 7 -28.22 -7.21 -14.32
C ARG A 7 -27.41 -6.41 -13.31
N ILE A 8 -27.47 -6.79 -12.04
CA ILE A 8 -26.60 -6.21 -11.01
C ILE A 8 -25.18 -6.64 -11.37
N LYS A 9 -24.36 -5.67 -11.79
CA LYS A 9 -22.93 -5.88 -12.06
C LYS A 9 -22.30 -6.30 -10.73
N LYS A 10 -21.97 -7.59 -10.58
CA LYS A 10 -21.30 -8.10 -9.39
C LYS A 10 -20.05 -7.26 -9.18
N GLN A 11 -19.84 -6.75 -7.97
CA GLN A 11 -18.57 -6.09 -7.62
C GLN A 11 -17.42 -7.05 -7.95
N LEU A 12 -16.40 -6.55 -8.64
CA LEU A 12 -15.15 -7.27 -8.88
C LEU A 12 -14.57 -7.64 -7.51
N ARG A 13 -14.48 -8.95 -7.23
CA ARG A 13 -14.01 -9.49 -5.94
C ARG A 13 -12.54 -9.88 -5.98
N ASP A 14 -11.85 -9.54 -7.06
CA ASP A 14 -10.54 -10.09 -7.40
C ASP A 14 -9.44 -9.69 -6.40
N ASN A 15 -9.65 -8.59 -5.65
CA ASN A 15 -8.70 -8.06 -4.67
C ASN A 15 -9.25 -8.17 -3.24
N ARG A 16 -9.69 -9.37 -2.84
CA ARG A 16 -10.07 -9.66 -1.45
C ARG A 16 -8.97 -10.45 -0.76
N PHE A 17 -8.47 -9.92 0.34
CA PHE A 17 -7.49 -10.57 1.19
C PHE A 17 -8.13 -10.89 2.53
N SER A 18 -8.00 -12.14 2.96
CA SER A 18 -8.36 -12.56 4.31
C SER A 18 -7.18 -12.30 5.23
N ILE A 19 -7.43 -11.62 6.35
CA ILE A 19 -6.43 -11.32 7.35
C ILE A 19 -6.91 -11.95 8.65
N ASN A 20 -6.02 -12.68 9.32
CA ASN A 20 -6.27 -13.21 10.65
C ASN A 20 -5.83 -12.18 11.68
N LEU A 21 -6.70 -11.90 12.64
CA LEU A 21 -6.44 -10.98 13.74
C LEU A 21 -6.45 -11.76 15.05
N THR A 22 -5.60 -11.34 15.97
CA THR A 22 -5.69 -11.72 17.38
C THR A 22 -6.89 -11.05 18.03
N ASN A 23 -7.24 -11.50 19.24
CA ASN A 23 -8.35 -10.91 20.00
C ASN A 23 -8.09 -9.42 20.28
N ASP A 24 -6.89 -9.08 20.74
CA ASP A 24 -6.50 -7.71 21.09
C ASP A 24 -6.55 -6.78 19.87
N GLU A 25 -6.09 -7.24 18.69
CA GLU A 25 -6.18 -6.47 17.44
C GLU A 25 -7.63 -6.24 17.01
N THR A 26 -8.49 -7.26 17.21
CA THR A 26 -9.92 -7.18 16.90
C THR A 26 -10.61 -6.16 17.82
N ASP A 27 -10.30 -6.19 19.11
CA ASP A 27 -10.85 -5.25 20.09
C ASP A 27 -10.42 -3.82 19.81
N LEU A 28 -9.14 -3.61 19.48
CA LEU A 28 -8.62 -2.30 19.09
C LEU A 28 -9.33 -1.75 17.86
N LEU A 29 -9.47 -2.56 16.80
CA LEU A 29 -10.13 -2.15 15.56
C LEU A 29 -11.62 -1.89 15.77
N THR A 30 -12.27 -2.67 16.64
CA THR A 30 -13.66 -2.47 17.01
C THR A 30 -13.85 -1.17 17.78
N ALA A 31 -12.96 -0.87 18.74
CA ALA A 31 -12.97 0.40 19.46
C ALA A 31 -12.77 1.60 18.51
N ALA A 32 -11.82 1.50 17.57
CA ALA A 32 -11.59 2.53 16.56
C ALA A 32 -12.79 2.71 15.61
N SER A 33 -13.46 1.61 15.24
CA SER A 33 -14.69 1.63 14.44
C SER A 33 -15.81 2.35 15.19
N ASN A 34 -16.00 2.06 16.47
CA ASN A 34 -17.00 2.72 17.31
C ASN A 34 -16.73 4.22 17.50
N LEU A 35 -15.46 4.61 17.64
CA LEU A 35 -15.05 6.01 17.78
C LEU A 35 -15.29 6.82 16.49
N THR A 36 -14.99 6.23 15.33
CA THR A 36 -14.99 6.93 14.04
C THR A 36 -16.30 6.77 13.27
N GLY A 37 -17.13 5.79 13.62
CA GLY A 37 -18.31 5.38 12.86
C GLY A 37 -17.98 4.69 11.52
N VAL A 38 -16.72 4.32 11.30
CA VAL A 38 -16.24 3.68 10.07
C VAL A 38 -16.12 2.18 10.28
N GLU A 39 -16.58 1.37 9.32
CA GLU A 39 -16.45 -0.09 9.41
C GLU A 39 -14.99 -0.55 9.47
N VAL A 40 -14.70 -1.56 10.29
CA VAL A 40 -13.35 -2.14 10.49
C VAL A 40 -12.64 -2.46 9.16
N GLY A 41 -13.35 -3.08 8.20
CA GLY A 41 -12.77 -3.41 6.90
C GLY A 41 -12.37 -2.19 6.07
N VAL A 42 -13.08 -1.06 6.24
CA VAL A 42 -12.75 0.21 5.60
C VAL A 42 -11.55 0.86 6.29
N LEU A 43 -11.51 0.84 7.63
CA LEU A 43 -10.37 1.32 8.42
C LEU A 43 -9.07 0.61 8.01
N ILE A 44 -9.07 -0.72 7.99
CA ILE A 44 -7.91 -1.52 7.58
C ILE A 44 -7.45 -1.13 6.18
N ARG A 45 -8.39 -0.99 5.23
CA ARG A 45 -8.05 -0.59 3.85
C ARG A 45 -7.40 0.79 3.80
N GLN A 46 -7.92 1.76 4.54
CA GLN A 46 -7.35 3.10 4.59
C GLN A 46 -5.96 3.10 5.23
N MET A 47 -5.77 2.33 6.30
CA MET A 47 -4.46 2.18 6.96
C MET A 47 -3.43 1.56 6.03
N VAL A 48 -3.77 0.46 5.35
CA VAL A 48 -2.89 -0.21 4.38
C VAL A 48 -2.56 0.73 3.23
N MET A 49 -3.52 1.48 2.69
CA MET A 49 -3.26 2.45 1.63
C MET A 49 -2.33 3.58 2.08
N LYS A 50 -2.54 4.11 3.30
CA LYS A 50 -1.65 5.14 3.88
C LYS A 50 -0.23 4.59 4.05
N GLN A 51 -0.10 3.41 4.64
CA GLN A 51 1.20 2.77 4.84
C GLN A 51 1.89 2.48 3.51
N ALA A 52 1.16 1.99 2.50
CA ALA A 52 1.72 1.73 1.17
C ALA A 52 2.24 3.02 0.51
N ILE A 53 1.49 4.11 0.59
CA ILE A 53 1.95 5.42 0.09
C ILE A 53 3.20 5.86 0.84
N THR A 54 3.22 5.76 2.17
CA THR A 54 4.39 6.09 2.98
C THR A 54 5.60 5.25 2.58
N THR A 55 5.45 3.93 2.42
CA THR A 55 6.54 3.05 1.96
C THR A 55 7.04 3.41 0.55
N LEU A 56 6.15 3.83 -0.35
CA LEU A 56 6.55 4.28 -1.70
C LEU A 56 7.27 5.63 -1.70
N ILE A 57 6.97 6.51 -0.75
CA ILE A 57 7.56 7.85 -0.64
C ILE A 57 8.87 7.82 0.16
N ASP A 58 8.90 7.04 1.24
CA ASP A 58 10.04 6.92 2.16
C ASP A 58 11.12 5.97 1.65
N ASP A 59 10.99 5.40 0.45
CA ASP A 59 12.06 4.62 -0.18
C ASP A 59 13.23 5.54 -0.55
N PRO A 60 14.35 5.56 0.22
CA PRO A 60 15.49 6.42 -0.03
C PRO A 60 16.49 5.78 -1.02
N GLU A 61 16.22 4.56 -1.52
CA GLU A 61 17.19 3.78 -2.30
C GLU A 61 17.39 4.29 -3.74
N GLU A 62 16.58 5.24 -4.24
CA GLU A 62 16.90 5.97 -5.48
C GLU A 62 17.16 7.46 -5.23
N ASP A 63 18.04 7.73 -4.27
CA ASP A 63 18.97 8.86 -4.40
C ASP A 63 19.93 8.52 -5.57
N PHE A 64 19.42 8.56 -6.82
CA PHE A 64 20.16 8.29 -8.05
C PHE A 64 21.34 9.28 -8.15
N LYS A 65 22.46 8.90 -7.56
CA LYS A 65 23.71 9.65 -7.64
C LYS A 65 24.35 9.30 -8.97
N LEU A 66 23.87 9.94 -10.03
CA LEU A 66 24.50 9.98 -11.35
C LEU A 66 26.02 10.18 -11.23
N ARG A 67 26.46 10.95 -10.22
CA ARG A 67 27.86 11.21 -9.89
C ARG A 67 28.65 9.94 -9.54
N LYS A 68 28.07 8.97 -8.81
CA LYS A 68 28.72 7.71 -8.42
C LYS A 68 29.04 6.86 -9.65
N TYR A 69 28.06 6.73 -10.55
CA TYR A 69 28.22 6.00 -11.83
C TYR A 69 29.15 6.71 -12.82
N LEU A 70 29.08 8.04 -12.89
CA LEU A 70 29.99 8.84 -13.75
C LEU A 70 31.44 8.84 -13.22
N SER A 71 31.65 8.77 -11.90
CA SER A 71 32.98 8.75 -11.30
C SER A 71 33.64 7.38 -11.32
N GLU A 72 32.87 6.29 -11.33
CA GLU A 72 33.38 4.92 -11.26
C GLU A 72 34.36 4.61 -12.42
N GLY A 73 34.03 5.07 -13.64
CA GLY A 73 34.92 4.92 -14.80
C GLY A 73 36.06 5.94 -14.85
N ALA A 74 35.86 7.17 -14.37
CA ALA A 74 36.87 8.23 -14.41
C ALA A 74 38.02 7.97 -13.41
N GLN A 75 37.70 7.41 -12.25
CA GLN A 75 38.67 7.18 -11.17
C GLN A 75 39.60 6.01 -11.48
N GLU A 76 39.12 4.96 -12.15
CA GLU A 76 39.95 3.87 -12.70
C GLU A 76 40.86 4.32 -13.84
N GLN A 77 40.43 5.29 -14.66
CA GLN A 77 41.26 5.83 -15.74
C GLN A 77 42.36 6.78 -15.24
N LEU A 78 42.07 7.59 -14.22
CA LEU A 78 43.04 8.52 -13.64
C LEU A 78 44.11 7.84 -12.77
N SER A 79 43.80 6.69 -12.18
CA SER A 79 44.74 5.92 -11.34
C SER A 79 45.68 4.99 -12.13
N ARG A 80 45.45 4.85 -13.45
CA ARG A 80 46.34 4.15 -14.39
C ARG A 80 47.35 5.07 -15.09
N SER A 81 47.37 6.36 -14.77
CA SER A 81 48.26 7.34 -15.40
C SER A 81 49.47 7.71 -14.55
#